data_AF-A0A956Q8J8-F1
#
_entry.id   AF-A0A956Q8J8-F1
#
_cell.length_a   1.000
_cell.length_b   1.000
_cell.length_c   1.000
_cell.angle_alpha   90.00
_cell.angle_beta   90.00
_cell.angle_gamma   90.00
#
_symmetry.space_group_name_H-M   'P 1'
#
loop_
_entity.id
_entity.type
_entity.pdbx_description
1 polymer ?
#
loop_
_entity_poly.entity_id
_entity_poly.type
_entity_poly.pdbx_seq_one_letter_code
_entity_poly.pdbx_strand_id
1 'polypeptide(L)'
;MILLFAGAMLVFVASMWTWWEGRRFASRPLERAEAQIVAQALQTWQTLAPDVDGWRDLRTLLASRKVRAMDKDSFGRKQERITLGYTDEWGRILLNPNICFSAYSTLGPRVCQGVQKSDLVRTMTTLQHEHQHLIRRAVESEAYAAEWHFVRLCLERSRQRDDPELTAALAEWEGEMQERIRLYVGNTRFERLKESLNRRGPKADPPS
;
A
#
# COMPACT_ATOMS: atom_id res chain seq x y z
N MET A 1 28.16 -25.94 -26.25
CA MET A 1 28.81 -25.07 -25.24
C MET A 1 28.29 -23.63 -25.26
N ILE A 2 28.15 -22.97 -26.40
CA ILE A 2 27.73 -21.55 -26.50
C ILE A 2 26.35 -21.29 -25.83
N LEU A 3 25.38 -22.20 -26.02
CA LEU A 3 24.04 -22.07 -25.42
C LEU A 3 24.02 -22.17 -23.87
N LEU A 4 24.93 -22.97 -23.28
CA LEU A 4 25.05 -23.08 -21.82
C LEU A 4 25.65 -21.82 -21.20
N PHE A 5 26.65 -21.22 -21.87
CA PHE A 5 27.24 -19.95 -21.45
C PHE A 5 26.25 -18.77 -21.54
N ALA A 6 25.47 -18.71 -22.63
CA ALA A 6 24.44 -17.68 -22.78
C ALA A 6 23.33 -17.80 -21.70
N GLY A 7 22.90 -19.03 -21.39
CA GLY A 7 21.94 -19.28 -20.30
C GLY A 7 22.49 -18.87 -18.93
N ALA A 8 23.75 -19.22 -18.62
CA ALA A 8 24.39 -18.84 -17.36
C ALA A 8 24.58 -17.32 -17.22
N MET A 9 24.94 -16.63 -18.31
CA MET A 9 25.04 -15.16 -18.31
C MET A 9 23.69 -14.48 -18.12
N LEU A 10 22.61 -14.99 -18.72
CA LEU A 10 21.25 -14.49 -18.49
C LEU A 10 20.83 -14.64 -17.03
N VAL A 11 21.08 -15.79 -16.42
CA VAL A 11 20.82 -16.01 -14.98
C VAL A 11 21.67 -15.08 -14.13
N PHE A 12 22.94 -14.87 -14.46
CA PHE A 12 23.82 -13.97 -13.73
C PHE A 12 23.36 -12.51 -13.82
N VAL A 13 23.01 -12.02 -15.01
CA VAL A 13 22.50 -10.66 -15.22
C VAL A 13 21.16 -10.45 -14.51
N ALA A 14 20.24 -11.42 -14.62
CA ALA A 14 18.97 -11.37 -13.88
C ALA A 14 19.21 -11.34 -12.37
N SER A 15 20.13 -12.17 -11.86
CA SER A 15 20.48 -12.22 -10.44
C SER A 15 21.08 -10.90 -9.95
N MET A 16 21.99 -10.32 -10.72
CA MET A 16 22.59 -9.00 -10.46
C MET A 16 21.55 -7.88 -10.48
N TRP A 17 20.58 -7.94 -11.39
CA TRP A 17 19.49 -6.97 -11.48
C TRP A 17 18.58 -7.05 -10.26
N THR A 18 18.11 -8.25 -9.88
CA THR A 18 17.35 -8.44 -8.63
C THR A 18 18.15 -8.01 -7.41
N TRP A 19 19.44 -8.32 -7.34
CA TRP A 19 20.29 -7.90 -6.22
C TRP A 19 20.47 -6.38 -6.15
N TRP A 20 20.52 -5.72 -7.29
CA TRP A 20 20.60 -4.26 -7.37
C TRP A 20 19.27 -3.60 -6.99
N GLU A 21 18.13 -4.14 -7.40
CA GLU A 21 16.80 -3.67 -7.00
C GLU A 21 16.48 -3.95 -5.53
N GLY A 22 16.85 -5.11 -5.00
CA GLY A 22 16.75 -5.41 -3.57
C GLY A 22 17.66 -4.56 -2.69
N ARG A 23 18.77 -4.07 -3.24
CA ARG A 23 19.65 -3.07 -2.60
C ARG A 23 19.19 -1.63 -2.84
N ARG A 24 18.37 -1.37 -3.86
CA ARG A 24 17.86 -0.02 -4.18
C ARG A 24 17.00 0.52 -3.05
N PHE A 25 16.23 -0.34 -2.39
CA PHE A 25 15.48 0.01 -1.19
C PHE A 25 16.03 -0.73 0.03
N ALA A 26 17.06 -0.16 0.67
CA ALA A 26 17.46 -0.64 1.98
C ALA A 26 16.26 -0.55 2.94
N SER A 27 16.13 -1.53 3.83
CA SER A 27 14.99 -1.62 4.72
C SER A 27 15.40 -2.03 6.12
N ARG A 28 14.67 -1.48 7.09
CA ARG A 28 14.82 -1.78 8.52
C ARG A 28 13.55 -2.43 9.07
N PRO A 29 13.64 -3.14 10.20
CA PRO A 29 12.46 -3.52 10.96
C PRO A 29 11.61 -2.29 11.29
N LEU A 30 10.30 -2.48 11.41
CA LEU A 30 9.40 -1.46 11.93
C LEU A 30 9.79 -1.13 13.38
N GLU A 31 9.78 0.15 13.72
CA GLU A 31 9.86 0.59 15.10
C GLU A 31 8.60 0.15 15.88
N ARG A 32 8.67 0.16 17.20
CA ARG A 32 7.55 -0.27 18.05
C ARG A 32 6.26 0.50 17.73
N ALA A 33 6.35 1.81 17.54
CA ALA A 33 5.19 2.65 17.23
C ALA A 33 4.67 2.37 15.80
N GLU A 34 5.55 2.27 14.81
CA GLU A 34 5.17 1.93 13.43
C GLU A 34 4.46 0.56 13.37
N ALA A 35 4.97 -0.43 14.10
CA ALA A 35 4.35 -1.75 14.20
C ALA A 35 2.96 -1.68 14.85
N GLN A 36 2.75 -0.81 15.84
CA GLN A 36 1.43 -0.55 16.43
C GLN A 36 0.48 0.08 15.42
N ILE A 37 0.94 1.06 14.63
CA ILE A 37 0.13 1.68 13.56
C ILE A 37 -0.27 0.63 12.52
N VAL A 38 0.67 -0.18 12.05
CA VAL A 38 0.41 -1.26 11.08
C VAL A 38 -0.60 -2.28 11.64
N ALA A 39 -0.44 -2.69 12.90
CA ALA A 39 -1.37 -3.62 13.53
C ALA A 39 -2.79 -3.04 13.63
N GLN A 40 -2.92 -1.77 14.04
CA GLN A 40 -4.22 -1.08 14.11
C GLN A 40 -4.82 -0.83 12.72
N ALA A 41 -4.00 -0.56 11.71
CA ALA A 41 -4.44 -0.43 10.32
C ALA A 41 -5.06 -1.73 9.81
N LEU A 42 -4.43 -2.89 10.10
CA LEU A 42 -4.98 -4.20 9.76
C LEU A 42 -6.24 -4.54 10.54
N GLN A 43 -6.33 -4.15 11.81
CA GLN A 43 -7.56 -4.31 12.59
C GLN A 43 -8.70 -3.43 12.06
N THR A 44 -8.38 -2.20 11.64
CA THR A 44 -9.32 -1.26 11.03
C THR A 44 -9.82 -1.81 9.70
N TRP A 45 -8.93 -2.32 8.84
CA TRP A 45 -9.31 -3.07 7.64
C TRP A 45 -10.25 -4.21 8.00
N GLN A 46 -9.86 -5.12 8.89
CA GLN A 46 -10.71 -6.25 9.26
C GLN A 46 -12.12 -5.82 9.72
N THR A 47 -12.22 -4.67 10.39
CA THR A 47 -13.48 -4.13 10.90
C THR A 47 -14.33 -3.50 9.79
N LEU A 48 -13.70 -2.68 8.94
CA LEU A 48 -14.40 -1.95 7.88
C LEU A 48 -14.65 -2.83 6.67
N ALA A 49 -13.74 -3.69 6.28
CA ALA A 49 -13.77 -4.47 5.04
C ALA A 49 -13.42 -5.95 5.28
N PRO A 50 -14.16 -6.68 6.15
CA PRO A 50 -13.87 -8.08 6.47
C PRO A 50 -13.95 -9.03 5.26
N ASP A 51 -14.75 -8.66 4.27
CA ASP A 51 -14.99 -9.32 2.99
C ASP A 51 -13.93 -9.03 1.93
N VAL A 52 -13.06 -8.04 2.15
CA VAL A 52 -11.92 -7.78 1.29
C VAL A 52 -10.75 -8.64 1.74
N ASP A 53 -10.40 -9.62 0.91
CA ASP A 53 -9.27 -10.53 1.11
C ASP A 53 -7.93 -9.80 1.30
N GLY A 54 -7.05 -10.40 2.10
CA GLY A 54 -5.65 -10.00 2.22
C GLY A 54 -5.21 -9.61 3.63
N TRP A 55 -6.13 -9.17 4.50
CA TRP A 55 -5.76 -8.77 5.87
C TRP A 55 -5.16 -9.93 6.69
N ARG A 56 -5.58 -11.18 6.44
CA ARG A 56 -5.02 -12.38 7.09
C ARG A 56 -3.59 -12.67 6.64
N ASP A 57 -3.33 -12.57 5.33
CA ASP A 57 -2.00 -12.77 4.75
C ASP A 57 -1.04 -11.70 5.26
N LEU A 58 -1.50 -10.44 5.27
CA LEU A 58 -0.74 -9.30 5.80
C LEU A 58 -0.43 -9.44 7.30
N ARG A 59 -1.36 -9.97 8.10
CA ARG A 59 -1.07 -10.29 9.52
C ARG A 59 0.02 -11.35 9.65
N THR A 60 0.02 -12.35 8.77
CA THR A 60 1.06 -13.39 8.73
C THR A 60 2.41 -12.82 8.29
N LEU A 61 2.42 -11.93 7.30
CA LEU A 61 3.61 -11.20 6.87
C LEU A 61 4.16 -10.30 7.99
N LEU A 62 3.29 -9.62 8.73
CA LEU A 62 3.69 -8.80 9.87
C LEU A 62 4.30 -9.66 10.99
N ALA A 63 3.66 -10.77 11.36
CA ALA A 63 4.16 -11.69 12.38
C ALA A 63 5.52 -12.31 12.00
N SER A 64 5.72 -12.59 10.70
CA SER A 64 6.98 -13.10 10.15
C SER A 64 8.03 -12.01 9.84
N ARG A 65 7.78 -10.75 10.24
CA ARG A 65 8.69 -9.60 10.03
C ARG A 65 9.00 -9.31 8.55
N LYS A 66 8.06 -9.65 7.67
CA LYS A 66 8.11 -9.36 6.22
C LYS A 66 7.45 -8.03 5.84
N VAL A 67 6.75 -7.37 6.76
CA VAL A 67 6.39 -5.95 6.64
C VAL A 67 7.49 -5.13 7.31
N ARG A 68 8.11 -4.23 6.56
CA ARG A 68 9.31 -3.48 6.96
C ARG A 68 9.16 -2.01 6.61
N ALA A 69 10.00 -1.16 7.18
CA ALA A 69 10.12 0.23 6.78
C ALA A 69 11.26 0.38 5.77
N MET A 70 11.04 1.13 4.71
CA MET A 70 12.13 1.62 3.86
C MET A 70 13.05 2.53 4.68
N ASP A 71 14.35 2.44 4.45
CA ASP A 71 15.29 3.39 5.00
C ASP A 71 15.13 4.75 4.30
N LYS A 72 15.17 5.84 5.05
CA LYS A 72 15.00 7.21 4.53
C LYS A 72 16.11 7.57 3.54
N ASP A 73 17.28 6.97 3.72
CA ASP A 73 18.44 7.19 2.85
C ASP A 73 18.39 6.37 1.55
N SER A 74 17.42 5.47 1.41
CA SER A 74 17.29 4.62 0.20
C SER A 74 16.69 5.33 -1.01
N PHE A 75 16.11 6.52 -0.83
CA PHE A 75 15.41 7.21 -1.91
C PHE A 75 16.37 8.03 -2.79
N GLY A 76 16.85 7.42 -3.88
CA GLY A 76 17.73 8.05 -4.85
C GLY A 76 17.03 9.01 -5.82
N ARG A 77 15.76 8.74 -6.18
CA ARG A 77 15.01 9.53 -7.18
C ARG A 77 13.78 10.21 -6.58
N LYS A 78 13.40 11.37 -7.14
CA LYS A 78 12.22 12.15 -6.69
C LYS A 78 10.93 11.33 -6.77
N GLN A 79 10.78 10.50 -7.81
CA GLN A 79 9.62 9.62 -8.00
C GLN A 79 9.55 8.49 -6.96
N GLU A 80 10.67 8.07 -6.40
CA GLU A 80 10.71 7.03 -5.37
C GLU A 80 10.31 7.59 -4.01
N ARG A 81 10.63 8.86 -3.72
CA ARG A 81 10.29 9.54 -2.45
C ARG A 81 8.78 9.66 -2.21
N ILE A 82 8.01 9.66 -3.30
CA ILE A 82 6.54 9.74 -3.28
C ILE A 82 5.87 8.36 -3.38
N THR A 83 6.67 7.28 -3.48
CA THR A 83 6.17 5.90 -3.50
C THR A 83 5.67 5.52 -2.11
N LEU A 84 4.47 4.94 -2.03
CA LEU A 84 3.83 4.58 -0.76
C LEU A 84 4.47 3.34 -0.13
N GLY A 85 4.68 2.33 -0.95
CA GLY A 85 5.21 1.04 -0.58
C GLY A 85 5.96 0.42 -1.74
N TYR A 86 6.69 -0.65 -1.45
CA TYR A 86 7.35 -1.44 -2.47
C TYR A 86 7.35 -2.88 -2.03
N THR A 87 7.00 -3.78 -2.94
CA THR A 87 7.18 -5.20 -2.77
C THR A 87 8.49 -5.63 -3.40
N ASP A 88 9.40 -6.16 -2.58
CA ASP A 88 10.71 -6.61 -3.06
C ASP A 88 10.74 -8.08 -3.50
N GLU A 89 11.85 -8.48 -4.11
CA GLU A 89 12.04 -9.82 -4.66
C GLU A 89 12.11 -10.92 -3.58
N TRP A 90 12.30 -10.55 -2.31
CA TRP A 90 12.26 -11.47 -1.18
C TRP A 90 10.84 -11.65 -0.61
N GLY A 91 9.84 -11.06 -1.26
CA GLY A 91 8.44 -11.14 -0.86
C GLY A 91 8.16 -10.37 0.42
N ARG A 92 8.83 -9.22 0.60
CA ARG A 92 8.61 -8.31 1.71
C ARG A 92 7.88 -7.07 1.22
N ILE A 93 7.02 -6.53 2.08
CA ILE A 93 6.38 -5.24 1.86
C ILE A 93 7.21 -4.19 2.61
N LEU A 94 7.73 -3.21 1.88
CA LEU A 94 8.50 -2.10 2.42
C LEU A 94 7.59 -0.87 2.42
N LEU A 95 7.24 -0.35 3.59
CA LEU A 95 6.42 0.85 3.76
C LEU A 95 7.31 2.09 3.75
N ASN A 96 6.90 3.16 3.08
CA ASN A 96 7.56 4.46 3.16
C ASN A 96 7.18 5.18 4.47
N PRO A 97 8.10 5.34 5.44
CA PRO A 97 7.76 5.90 6.74
C PRO A 97 7.29 7.36 6.67
N ASN A 98 7.77 8.12 5.68
CA ASN A 98 7.43 9.54 5.53
C ASN A 98 5.98 9.73 5.09
N ILE A 99 5.33 8.68 4.58
CA ILE A 99 3.93 8.73 4.12
C ILE A 99 3.03 7.92 5.06
N CYS A 100 3.38 6.67 5.35
CA CYS A 100 2.55 5.79 6.18
C CYS A 100 2.49 6.25 7.65
N PHE A 101 3.56 6.89 8.14
CA PHE A 101 3.70 7.32 9.54
C PHE A 101 4.01 8.82 9.62
N SER A 102 3.43 9.59 8.69
CA SER A 102 3.69 11.02 8.52
C SER A 102 3.35 11.83 9.78
N ALA A 103 2.16 11.63 10.37
CA ALA A 103 1.73 12.38 11.53
C ALA A 103 2.56 11.98 12.77
N TYR A 104 2.79 10.68 12.96
CA TYR A 104 3.72 10.18 13.96
C TYR A 104 5.12 10.78 13.83
N SER A 105 5.66 10.84 12.60
CA SER A 105 7.01 11.36 12.35
C SER A 105 7.12 12.87 12.59
N THR A 106 6.07 13.64 12.25
CA THR A 106 6.07 15.10 12.36
C THR A 106 5.75 15.59 13.77
N LEU A 107 4.72 15.03 14.40
CA LEU A 107 4.25 15.49 15.72
C LEU A 107 5.00 14.79 16.86
N GLY A 108 5.54 13.61 16.61
CA GLY A 108 6.25 12.79 17.58
C GLY A 108 5.32 12.14 18.62
N PRO A 109 5.84 11.15 19.37
CA PRO A 109 5.05 10.34 20.31
C PRO A 109 4.53 11.12 21.52
N ARG A 110 5.10 12.30 21.82
CA ARG A 110 4.68 13.13 22.95
C ARG A 110 3.42 13.94 22.67
N VAL A 111 3.16 14.25 21.41
CA VAL A 111 2.02 15.08 20.98
C VAL A 111 0.87 14.19 20.48
N CYS A 112 1.19 13.09 19.81
CA CYS A 112 0.18 12.12 19.39
C CYS A 112 -0.34 11.33 20.60
N GLN A 113 -1.54 11.66 21.08
CA GLN A 113 -2.27 10.85 22.08
C GLN A 113 -2.86 9.58 21.44
N GLY A 114 -1.99 8.74 20.86
CA GLY A 114 -2.37 7.52 20.14
C GLY A 114 -2.13 7.60 18.64
N VAL A 115 -2.62 6.57 17.94
CA VAL A 115 -2.43 6.43 16.50
C VAL A 115 -3.38 7.36 15.75
N GLN A 116 -2.82 8.21 14.90
CA GLN A 116 -3.58 9.18 14.12
C GLN A 116 -4.36 8.48 12.99
N LYS A 117 -5.59 8.92 12.72
CA LYS A 117 -6.45 8.34 11.67
C LYS A 117 -5.84 8.48 10.27
N SER A 118 -5.13 9.57 10.00
CA SER A 118 -4.42 9.79 8.73
C SER A 118 -3.33 8.74 8.49
N ASP A 119 -2.52 8.43 9.49
CA ASP A 119 -1.50 7.37 9.42
C ASP A 119 -2.15 5.98 9.25
N LEU A 120 -3.29 5.71 9.91
CA LEU A 120 -4.05 4.46 9.70
C LEU A 120 -4.53 4.31 8.27
N VAL A 121 -5.15 5.36 7.71
CA VAL A 121 -5.68 5.35 6.35
C VAL A 121 -4.56 5.11 5.36
N ARG A 122 -3.50 5.92 5.40
CA ARG A 122 -2.35 5.79 4.49
C ARG A 122 -1.70 4.41 4.61
N THR A 123 -1.53 3.93 5.83
CA THR A 123 -0.93 2.61 6.07
C THR A 123 -1.83 1.49 5.53
N MET A 124 -3.13 1.49 5.82
CA MET A 124 -4.01 0.39 5.39
C MET A 124 -4.16 0.34 3.87
N THR A 125 -4.24 1.50 3.20
CA THR A 125 -4.40 1.54 1.74
C THR A 125 -3.10 1.17 1.04
N THR A 126 -1.96 1.58 1.58
CA THR A 126 -0.64 1.14 1.11
C THR A 126 -0.52 -0.38 1.24
N LEU A 127 -0.89 -0.96 2.38
CA LEU A 127 -0.85 -2.41 2.56
C LEU A 127 -1.79 -3.15 1.59
N GLN A 128 -2.97 -2.58 1.33
CA GLN A 128 -3.89 -3.13 0.35
C GLN A 128 -3.27 -3.12 -1.05
N HIS A 129 -2.65 -2.01 -1.44
CA HIS A 129 -1.98 -1.83 -2.72
C HIS A 129 -0.84 -2.83 -2.90
N GLU A 130 0.06 -2.89 -1.91
CA GLU A 130 1.21 -3.81 -1.95
C GLU A 130 0.80 -5.28 -1.87
N HIS A 131 -0.30 -5.59 -1.18
CA HIS A 131 -0.88 -6.93 -1.22
C HIS A 131 -1.30 -7.34 -2.64
N GLN A 132 -1.84 -6.41 -3.45
CA GLN A 132 -2.16 -6.71 -4.85
C GLN A 132 -0.91 -7.09 -5.65
N HIS A 133 0.21 -6.38 -5.45
CA HIS A 133 1.46 -6.72 -6.11
C HIS A 133 2.03 -8.05 -5.63
N LEU A 134 2.16 -8.23 -4.32
CA LEU A 134 2.82 -9.40 -3.75
C LEU A 134 2.04 -10.69 -3.97
N ILE A 135 0.74 -10.67 -3.68
CA ILE A 135 -0.09 -11.89 -3.62
C ILE A 135 -0.85 -12.11 -4.92
N ARG A 136 -1.38 -11.05 -5.52
CA ARG A 136 -2.18 -11.13 -6.74
C ARG A 136 -1.39 -10.89 -8.02
N ARG A 137 -0.12 -10.45 -7.92
CA ARG A 137 0.74 -10.07 -9.06
C ARG A 137 0.08 -9.05 -9.97
N ALA A 138 -0.73 -8.18 -9.39
CA ALA A 138 -1.45 -7.16 -10.10
C ALA A 138 -0.47 -6.16 -10.73
N VAL A 139 -0.81 -5.65 -11.91
CA VAL A 139 -0.09 -4.49 -12.46
C VAL A 139 -0.51 -3.22 -11.72
N GLU A 140 0.29 -2.15 -11.81
CA GLU A 140 0.07 -0.86 -11.13
C GLU A 140 -1.39 -0.35 -11.24
N SER A 141 -1.96 -0.40 -12.45
CA SER A 141 -3.34 0.07 -12.66
C SER A 141 -4.39 -0.78 -11.96
N GLU A 142 -4.16 -2.08 -11.82
CA GLU A 142 -5.05 -2.99 -11.11
C GLU A 142 -4.91 -2.81 -9.59
N ALA A 143 -3.69 -2.61 -9.10
CA ALA A 143 -3.42 -2.30 -7.71
C ALA A 143 -4.13 -0.99 -7.29
N TYR A 144 -4.01 0.08 -8.08
CA TYR A 144 -4.73 1.33 -7.84
C TYR A 144 -6.25 1.19 -7.92
N ALA A 145 -6.76 0.37 -8.84
CA ALA A 145 -8.20 0.13 -8.94
C ALA A 145 -8.74 -0.54 -7.67
N ALA A 146 -8.01 -1.53 -7.17
CA ALA A 146 -8.37 -2.23 -5.94
C ALA A 146 -8.21 -1.32 -4.71
N GLU A 147 -7.16 -0.51 -4.64
CA GLU A 147 -6.94 0.46 -3.57
C GLU A 147 -8.09 1.48 -3.51
N TRP A 148 -8.48 2.04 -4.66
CA TRP A 148 -9.55 3.04 -4.68
C TRP A 148 -10.89 2.42 -4.31
N HIS A 149 -11.20 1.24 -4.83
CA HIS A 149 -12.40 0.54 -4.42
C HIS A 149 -12.43 0.27 -2.90
N PHE A 150 -11.30 -0.17 -2.34
CA PHE A 150 -11.14 -0.40 -0.92
C PHE A 150 -11.36 0.87 -0.08
N VAL A 151 -10.76 2.00 -0.49
CA VAL A 151 -10.95 3.30 0.18
C VAL A 151 -12.42 3.70 0.21
N ARG A 152 -13.12 3.58 -0.93
CA ARG A 152 -14.55 3.92 -1.02
C ARG A 152 -15.42 3.06 -0.12
N LEU A 153 -15.15 1.76 -0.09
CA LEU A 153 -15.85 0.82 0.80
C LEU A 153 -15.63 1.17 2.26
N CYS A 154 -14.37 1.42 2.65
CA CYS A 154 -14.00 1.82 4.00
C CYS A 154 -14.67 3.15 4.38
N LEU A 155 -14.73 4.13 3.46
CA LEU A 155 -15.37 5.42 3.69
C LEU A 155 -16.87 5.28 3.93
N GLU A 156 -17.56 4.47 3.12
CA GLU A 156 -18.99 4.19 3.31
C GLU A 156 -19.26 3.55 4.67
N ARG A 157 -18.49 2.51 5.02
CA ARG A 157 -18.68 1.77 6.27
C ARG A 157 -18.22 2.55 7.50
N SER A 158 -17.24 3.44 7.37
CA SER A 158 -16.84 4.37 8.43
C SER A 158 -17.98 5.33 8.77
N ARG A 159 -18.69 5.85 7.77
CA ARG A 159 -19.88 6.72 7.98
C ARG A 159 -20.99 6.03 8.73
N GLN A 160 -21.21 4.73 8.47
CA GLN A 160 -22.23 3.94 9.18
C GLN A 160 -21.89 3.68 10.65
N ARG A 161 -20.61 3.82 11.04
CA ARG A 161 -20.10 3.52 12.38
C ARG A 161 -19.92 4.75 13.26
N ASP A 162 -20.24 5.94 12.76
CA ASP A 162 -20.09 7.21 13.48
C ASP A 162 -18.65 7.48 13.97
N ASP A 163 -17.64 7.18 13.14
CA ASP A 163 -16.24 7.58 13.37
C ASP A 163 -15.91 8.78 12.45
N PRO A 164 -16.17 10.03 12.89
CA PRO A 164 -16.04 11.21 12.05
C PRO A 164 -14.58 11.50 11.67
N GLU A 165 -13.62 11.23 12.56
CA GLU A 165 -12.20 11.45 12.30
C GLU A 165 -11.67 10.50 11.23
N LEU A 166 -12.03 9.21 11.31
CA LEU A 166 -11.65 8.23 10.29
C LEU A 166 -12.33 8.53 8.95
N THR A 167 -13.59 8.95 8.98
CA THR A 167 -14.35 9.35 7.80
C THR A 167 -13.69 10.55 7.10
N ALA A 168 -13.27 11.56 7.87
CA ALA A 168 -12.57 12.73 7.34
C ALA A 168 -11.23 12.33 6.70
N ALA A 169 -10.43 11.51 7.39
CA ALA A 169 -9.14 11.03 6.88
C ALA A 169 -9.28 10.18 5.60
N LEU A 170 -10.31 9.32 5.51
CA LEU A 170 -10.60 8.53 4.31
C LEU A 170 -11.04 9.41 3.14
N ALA A 171 -11.87 10.43 3.39
CA ALA A 171 -12.34 11.35 2.36
C ALA A 171 -11.20 12.23 1.82
N GLU A 172 -10.34 12.74 2.71
CA GLU A 172 -9.12 13.45 2.32
C GLU A 172 -8.21 12.57 1.46
N TRP A 173 -7.93 11.35 1.91
CA TRP A 173 -7.11 10.41 1.16
C TRP A 173 -7.70 10.02 -0.19
N GLU A 174 -9.03 9.85 -0.28
CA GLU A 174 -9.68 9.61 -1.57
C GLU A 174 -9.43 10.75 -2.57
N GLY A 175 -9.43 12.00 -2.09
CA GLY A 175 -9.05 13.17 -2.89
C GLY A 175 -7.60 13.13 -3.37
N GLU A 176 -6.66 12.86 -2.47
CA GLU A 176 -5.22 12.76 -2.79
C GLU A 176 -4.91 11.62 -3.76
N MET A 177 -5.54 10.46 -3.54
CA MET A 177 -5.34 9.25 -4.35
C MET A 177 -5.79 9.44 -5.79
N GLN A 178 -6.88 10.17 -6.05
CA GLN A 178 -7.32 10.44 -7.43
C GLN A 178 -6.26 11.18 -8.24
N GLU A 179 -5.62 12.18 -7.64
CA GLU A 179 -4.52 12.91 -8.26
C GLU A 179 -3.31 11.99 -8.48
N ARG A 180 -2.98 11.16 -7.48
CA ARG A 180 -1.90 10.17 -7.60
C ARG A 180 -2.13 9.20 -8.76
N ILE A 181 -3.31 8.59 -8.84
CA ILE A 181 -3.66 7.67 -9.92
C ILE A 181 -3.50 8.37 -11.27
N ARG A 182 -4.00 9.61 -11.41
CA ARG A 182 -3.86 10.38 -12.65
C ARG A 182 -2.40 10.55 -13.06
N LEU A 183 -1.51 10.84 -12.11
CA LEU A 183 -0.07 10.98 -12.36
C LEU A 183 0.61 9.67 -12.78
N TYR A 184 0.28 8.55 -12.14
CA TYR A 184 0.98 7.27 -12.34
C TYR A 184 0.45 6.43 -13.50
N VAL A 185 -0.87 6.39 -13.71
CA VAL A 185 -1.47 5.61 -14.81
C VAL A 185 -1.85 6.45 -16.03
N GLY A 186 -1.85 7.77 -15.90
CA GLY A 186 -2.22 8.73 -16.94
C GLY A 186 -3.72 9.02 -17.02
N ASN A 187 -4.06 10.21 -17.50
CA ASN A 187 -5.42 10.77 -17.49
C ASN A 187 -6.47 9.86 -18.14
N THR A 188 -6.15 9.30 -19.32
CA THR A 188 -7.08 8.43 -20.05
C THR A 188 -7.43 7.15 -19.28
N ARG A 189 -6.49 6.55 -18.54
CA ARG A 189 -6.75 5.35 -17.74
C ARG A 189 -7.47 5.71 -16.45
N PHE A 190 -7.13 6.85 -15.85
CA PHE A 190 -7.82 7.39 -14.69
C PHE A 190 -9.32 7.60 -14.97
N GLU A 191 -9.69 8.25 -16.08
CA GLU A 191 -11.11 8.49 -16.39
C GLU A 191 -11.89 7.20 -16.61
N ARG A 192 -11.29 6.20 -17.28
CA ARG A 192 -11.92 4.87 -17.42
C ARG A 192 -12.11 4.17 -16.07
N LEU A 193 -11.10 4.24 -15.21
CA LEU A 193 -11.17 3.66 -13.87
C LEU A 193 -12.27 4.33 -13.05
N LYS A 194 -12.31 5.66 -13.04
CA LYS A 194 -13.33 6.46 -12.37
C LYS A 194 -14.73 6.12 -12.85
N GLU A 195 -14.95 6.04 -14.17
CA GLU A 195 -16.23 5.58 -14.73
C GLU A 195 -16.59 4.18 -14.27
N SER A 196 -15.65 3.23 -14.31
CA SER A 196 -15.91 1.84 -13.92
C SER A 196 -16.30 1.72 -12.44
N LEU A 197 -15.67 2.49 -11.55
CA LEU A 197 -15.97 2.52 -10.12
C LEU A 197 -17.31 3.21 -9.84
N ASN A 198 -17.67 4.24 -10.61
CA ASN A 198 -18.97 4.90 -10.49
C ASN A 198 -20.12 4.05 -11.01
N ARG A 199 -19.89 3.23 -12.05
CA ARG A 199 -20.86 2.23 -12.53
C ARG A 199 -21.06 1.09 -11.52
N ARG A 200 -20.03 0.77 -10.72
CA ARG A 200 -20.08 -0.18 -9.60
C ARG A 200 -20.57 0.45 -8.28
N GLY A 201 -21.30 1.58 -8.33
CA GLY A 201 -21.96 2.15 -7.15
C GLY A 201 -22.88 1.14 -6.44
N PRO A 202 -23.41 1.47 -5.25
CA PRO A 202 -23.90 0.52 -4.22
C PRO A 202 -25.19 -0.27 -4.54
N LYS A 203 -25.48 -0.46 -5.83
CA LYS A 203 -26.47 -1.39 -6.37
C LYS A 203 -25.88 -2.11 -7.58
N ALA A 204 -25.02 -3.08 -7.32
CA ALA A 204 -24.80 -4.15 -8.28
C ALA A 204 -25.01 -5.45 -7.50
N ASP A 205 -26.26 -5.93 -7.51
CA ASP A 205 -26.58 -7.28 -7.09
C ASP A 205 -25.66 -8.27 -7.83
N PRO A 206 -25.17 -9.33 -7.16
CA PRO A 206 -24.37 -10.33 -7.84
C PRO A 206 -25.20 -11.01 -8.93
N PRO A 207 -24.62 -11.31 -10.11
CA PRO A 207 -25.31 -12.10 -11.12
C PRO A 207 -25.65 -13.47 -10.53
N SER A 208 -26.94 -13.81 -10.67
CA SER A 208 -27.54 -15.09 -10.28
C SER A 208 -26.97 -16.27 -11.07
#